data_AF-A0A0J0XHW3-F1
#
_entry.id   AF-A0A0J0XHW3-F1
#
_cell.length_a   1.000
_cell.length_b   1.000
_cell.length_c   1.000
_cell.angle_alpha   90.00
_cell.angle_beta   90.00
_cell.angle_gamma   90.00
#
_symmetry.space_group_name_H-M   'P 1'
#
loop_
_entity.id
_entity.type
_entity.pdbx_description
1 polymer ?
#
loop_
_entity_poly.entity_id
_entity_poly.type
_entity_poly.pdbx_seq_one_letter_code
_entity_poly.pdbx_strand_id
1 'polypeptide(L)'
;MSAPMLASTSRARLPSVAPALRRTAFNAHATPTEGKMEVIRAALYPKDGVAPTSASPIGARHADYERRIRAAAPSAEAHETIERAWNLFRRDARAERTAALAAKYDAMVAACAELDALTRPAGQDGESKSGDGVLPRAVYDRAMVRVAHASAAYAAAKQGMAQGKKKTTESRWLEARPEGIVPREAWVPVDSRGKGWNYEWKRPLNE
;
A
#
# COMPACT_ATOMS: atom_id res chain seq x y z
N MET A 1 37.06 33.08 28.92
CA MET A 1 36.90 33.34 27.47
C MET A 1 35.43 33.15 27.13
N SER A 2 34.75 34.26 26.83
CA SER A 2 33.30 34.36 26.65
C SER A 2 32.96 34.11 25.18
N ALA A 3 31.95 33.28 24.89
CA ALA A 3 31.42 33.09 23.54
C ALA A 3 29.89 33.26 23.55
N PRO A 4 29.31 33.95 22.55
CA PRO A 4 27.96 34.52 22.62
C PRO A 4 26.85 33.53 22.23
N MET A 5 25.69 33.74 22.85
CA MET A 5 24.42 33.17 22.43
C MET A 5 23.91 33.85 21.15
N LEU A 6 23.52 33.06 20.15
CA LEU A 6 22.72 33.52 19.02
C LEU A 6 21.38 32.80 19.00
N ALA A 7 20.38 33.45 19.57
CA ALA A 7 18.98 33.19 19.31
C ALA A 7 18.57 33.98 18.06
N SER A 8 18.11 33.30 17.00
CA SER A 8 17.22 33.90 15.99
C SER A 8 16.82 32.84 14.97
N THR A 9 15.56 32.40 15.02
CA THR A 9 14.89 31.90 13.81
C THR A 9 13.47 32.43 13.78
N SER A 10 13.31 33.50 13.01
CA SER A 10 12.05 34.09 12.61
C SER A 10 11.09 33.03 12.07
N ARG A 11 9.98 32.78 12.76
CA ARG A 11 8.83 32.08 12.19
C ARG A 11 8.22 32.97 11.10
N ALA A 12 8.50 32.64 9.84
CA ALA A 12 7.78 33.20 8.71
C ALA A 12 6.28 32.84 8.85
N ARG A 13 5.45 33.85 9.16
CA ARG A 13 3.99 33.71 9.09
C ARG A 13 3.60 33.69 7.61
N LEU A 14 3.09 32.56 7.15
CA LEU A 14 2.40 32.50 5.85
C LEU A 14 1.18 33.43 5.91
N PRO A 15 0.93 34.28 4.90
CA PRO A 15 -0.32 35.01 4.81
C PRO A 15 -1.45 34.00 4.61
N SER A 16 -2.31 33.88 5.63
CA SER A 16 -3.60 33.20 5.52
C SER A 16 -4.50 34.06 4.65
N VAL A 17 -4.48 33.84 3.33
CA VAL A 17 -5.51 34.36 2.43
C VAL A 17 -6.69 33.41 2.56
N ALA A 18 -7.53 33.65 3.56
CA ALA A 18 -8.84 33.04 3.61
C ALA A 18 -9.60 33.48 2.34
N PRO A 19 -10.05 32.57 1.46
CA PRO A 19 -10.87 32.96 0.34
C PRO A 19 -12.15 33.58 0.90
N ALA A 20 -12.41 34.84 0.56
CA ALA A 20 -13.71 35.44 0.81
C ALA A 20 -14.74 34.60 0.06
N LEU A 21 -15.49 33.78 0.78
CA LEU A 21 -16.66 33.07 0.29
C LEU A 21 -17.70 34.13 -0.11
N ARG A 22 -17.58 34.65 -1.33
CA ARG A 22 -18.67 35.35 -2.00
C ARG A 22 -19.79 34.33 -2.11
N ARG A 23 -20.82 34.47 -1.26
CA ARG A 23 -22.08 33.75 -1.38
C ARG A 23 -22.62 34.03 -2.77
N THR A 24 -22.37 33.13 -3.71
CA THR A 24 -23.07 33.11 -4.99
C THR A 24 -24.55 32.97 -4.67
N ALA A 25 -25.36 33.91 -5.16
CA ALA A 25 -26.81 33.88 -5.00
C ALA A 25 -27.31 32.47 -5.34
N PHE A 26 -28.02 31.85 -4.39
CA PHE A 26 -28.68 30.57 -4.63
C PHE A 26 -29.72 30.80 -5.73
N ASN A 27 -29.51 30.21 -6.90
CA ASN A 27 -30.57 30.11 -7.91
C ASN A 27 -31.66 29.21 -7.31
N ALA A 28 -32.81 29.81 -6.99
CA ALA A 28 -33.98 29.13 -6.41
C ALA A 28 -34.58 28.03 -7.31
N HIS A 29 -34.12 27.94 -8.57
CA HIS A 29 -34.56 26.95 -9.56
C HIS A 29 -33.59 25.79 -9.78
N ALA A 30 -32.43 25.76 -9.10
CA ALA A 30 -31.47 24.66 -9.26
C ALA A 30 -31.97 23.43 -8.47
N THR A 31 -32.03 22.27 -9.13
CA THR A 31 -32.31 21.02 -8.42
C THR A 31 -31.16 20.74 -7.43
N PRO A 32 -31.41 20.13 -6.25
CA PRO A 32 -30.38 19.94 -5.22
C PRO A 32 -29.17 19.10 -5.70
N THR A 33 -29.35 18.34 -6.78
CA THR A 33 -28.28 17.58 -7.45
C THR A 33 -27.35 18.48 -8.27
N GLU A 34 -27.89 19.50 -8.95
CA GLU A 34 -27.13 20.44 -9.78
C GLU A 34 -26.17 21.31 -8.94
N GLY A 35 -26.59 21.73 -7.74
CA GLY A 35 -25.72 22.49 -6.84
C GLY A 35 -24.46 21.71 -6.42
N LYS A 36 -24.58 20.40 -6.17
CA LYS A 36 -23.43 19.53 -5.85
C LYS A 36 -22.53 19.33 -7.06
N MET A 37 -23.12 19.16 -8.26
CA MET A 37 -22.35 19.04 -9.50
C MET A 37 -21.56 20.32 -9.80
N GLU A 38 -22.14 21.51 -9.55
CA GLU A 38 -21.44 22.78 -9.70
C GLU A 38 -20.30 22.95 -8.68
N VAL A 39 -20.47 22.50 -7.44
CA VAL A 39 -19.38 22.50 -6.45
C VAL A 39 -18.24 21.57 -6.87
N ILE A 40 -18.56 20.37 -7.35
CA ILE A 40 -17.56 19.42 -7.88
C ILE A 40 -16.88 19.99 -9.13
N ARG A 41 -17.65 20.58 -10.05
CA ARG A 41 -17.13 21.21 -11.27
C ARG A 41 -16.23 22.39 -10.93
N ALA A 42 -16.61 23.25 -9.97
CA ALA A 42 -15.79 24.36 -9.53
C ALA A 42 -14.52 23.91 -8.77
N ALA A 43 -14.55 22.76 -8.09
CA ALA A 43 -13.37 22.19 -7.43
C ALA A 43 -12.39 21.56 -8.43
N LEU A 44 -12.90 20.81 -9.42
CA LEU A 44 -12.08 20.16 -10.45
C LEU A 44 -11.60 21.14 -11.53
N TYR A 45 -12.43 22.11 -11.87
CA TYR A 45 -12.20 23.14 -12.87
C TYR A 45 -12.50 24.51 -12.26
N PRO A 46 -11.57 25.06 -11.45
CA PRO A 46 -11.71 26.41 -10.93
C PRO A 46 -12.02 27.37 -12.07
N LYS A 47 -13.00 28.27 -11.88
CA LYS A 47 -13.39 29.26 -12.91
C LYS A 47 -12.21 30.16 -13.31
N ASP A 48 -11.27 30.34 -12.39
CA ASP A 48 -10.02 31.06 -12.62
C ASP A 48 -8.93 30.20 -13.26
N GLY A 49 -9.25 29.01 -13.80
CA GLY A 49 -8.26 28.02 -14.23
C GLY A 49 -7.28 28.51 -15.31
N VAL A 50 -7.70 29.51 -16.10
CA VAL A 50 -6.87 30.17 -17.14
C VAL A 50 -6.03 31.32 -16.57
N ALA A 51 -6.24 31.72 -15.31
CA ALA A 51 -5.45 32.77 -14.68
C ALA A 51 -4.01 32.28 -14.38
N PRO A 52 -2.99 33.14 -14.54
CA PRO A 52 -1.59 32.77 -14.30
C PRO A 52 -1.30 32.41 -12.83
N THR A 53 -2.16 32.83 -11.90
CA THR A 53 -2.09 32.54 -10.47
C THR A 53 -2.99 31.38 -10.02
N SER A 54 -3.70 30.74 -10.94
CA SER A 54 -4.62 29.64 -10.61
C SER A 54 -3.83 28.41 -10.14
N ALA A 55 -4.49 27.48 -9.46
CA ALA A 55 -3.94 26.16 -9.16
C ALA A 55 -4.46 25.09 -10.14
N SER A 56 -5.13 25.51 -11.21
CA SER A 56 -5.73 24.59 -12.18
C SER A 56 -4.64 23.96 -13.04
N PRO A 57 -4.64 22.63 -13.22
CA PRO A 57 -3.72 21.95 -14.11
C PRO A 57 -4.01 22.23 -15.60
N ILE A 58 -5.16 22.86 -15.90
CA ILE A 58 -5.64 23.14 -17.25
C ILE A 58 -5.75 24.66 -17.38
N GLY A 59 -4.91 25.28 -18.21
CA GLY A 59 -5.21 26.61 -18.73
C GLY A 59 -4.07 27.59 -18.98
N ALA A 60 -2.96 27.58 -18.23
CA ALA A 60 -1.86 28.52 -18.49
C ALA A 60 -0.54 28.07 -17.84
N ARG A 61 0.59 28.38 -18.51
CA ARG A 61 1.93 28.25 -17.93
C ARG A 61 2.04 29.23 -16.76
N HIS A 62 2.19 28.74 -15.53
CA HIS A 62 2.40 29.61 -14.37
C HIS A 62 3.79 30.27 -14.44
N ALA A 63 3.84 31.60 -14.37
CA ALA A 63 5.11 32.34 -14.37
C ALA A 63 6.03 31.95 -13.19
N ASP A 64 5.43 31.58 -12.05
CA ASP A 64 6.15 31.12 -10.87
C ASP A 64 6.71 29.69 -10.99
N TYR A 65 6.26 28.90 -11.97
CA TYR A 65 6.69 27.50 -12.13
C TYR A 65 8.18 27.42 -12.46
N GLU A 66 8.69 28.30 -13.31
CA GLU A 66 10.12 28.38 -13.61
C GLU A 66 10.94 28.70 -12.35
N ARG A 67 10.47 29.63 -11.52
CA ARG A 67 11.14 29.97 -10.25
C ARG A 67 11.16 28.78 -9.29
N ARG A 68 10.05 28.04 -9.19
CA ARG A 68 9.95 26.84 -8.34
C ARG A 68 10.80 25.69 -8.86
N ILE A 69 10.82 25.44 -10.17
CA ILE A 69 11.71 24.44 -10.78
C ILE A 69 13.16 24.81 -10.53
N ARG A 70 13.58 26.05 -10.81
CA ARG A 70 14.98 26.46 -10.58
C ARG A 70 15.38 26.35 -9.11
N ALA A 71 14.45 26.56 -8.17
CA ALA A 71 14.70 26.36 -6.75
C ALA A 71 14.82 24.88 -6.36
N ALA A 72 14.04 23.99 -6.96
CA ALA A 72 14.04 22.55 -6.67
C ALA A 72 15.14 21.78 -7.43
N ALA A 73 15.41 22.19 -8.67
CA ALA A 73 16.38 21.62 -9.59
C ALA A 73 17.34 22.73 -10.04
N PRO A 74 18.49 22.88 -9.36
CA PRO A 74 19.40 24.00 -9.60
C PRO A 74 20.03 23.99 -11.00
N SER A 75 20.20 22.81 -11.62
CA SER A 75 20.63 22.65 -13.01
C SER A 75 19.97 21.43 -13.67
N ALA A 76 19.92 21.43 -15.01
CA ALA A 76 19.43 20.29 -15.80
C ALA A 76 20.29 19.03 -15.57
N GLU A 77 21.62 19.20 -15.54
CA GLU A 77 22.56 18.12 -15.27
C GLU A 77 22.37 17.50 -13.88
N ALA A 78 22.10 18.33 -12.85
CA ALA A 78 21.82 17.85 -11.51
C ALA A 78 20.54 17.01 -11.47
N HIS A 79 19.49 17.46 -12.17
CA HIS A 79 18.24 16.71 -12.28
C HIS A 79 18.46 15.35 -12.96
N GLU A 80 19.14 15.31 -14.11
CA GLU A 80 19.44 14.05 -14.81
C GLU A 80 20.28 13.10 -13.95
N THR A 81 21.23 13.64 -13.18
CA THR A 81 22.07 12.85 -12.28
C THR A 81 21.25 12.25 -11.14
N ILE A 82 20.36 13.04 -10.52
CA ILE A 82 19.45 12.57 -9.47
C ILE A 82 18.53 11.47 -10.02
N GLU A 83 17.95 11.66 -11.19
CA GLU A 83 17.07 10.65 -11.79
C GLU A 83 17.83 9.36 -12.14
N ARG A 84 19.03 9.46 -12.70
CA ARG A 84 19.88 8.31 -12.99
C ARG A 84 20.24 7.54 -11.72
N ALA A 85 20.67 8.26 -10.67
CA ALA A 85 20.99 7.68 -9.37
C ALA A 85 19.75 7.00 -8.74
N TRP A 86 18.59 7.64 -8.81
CA TRP A 86 17.34 7.08 -8.29
C TRP A 86 16.89 5.81 -9.04
N ASN A 87 17.00 5.81 -10.38
CA ASN A 87 16.68 4.64 -11.19
C ASN A 87 17.64 3.48 -10.92
N LEU A 88 18.94 3.78 -10.75
CA LEU A 88 19.95 2.80 -10.34
C LEU A 88 19.59 2.20 -8.97
N PHE A 89 19.34 3.04 -7.96
CA PHE A 89 18.92 2.59 -6.63
C PHE A 89 17.66 1.70 -6.67
N ARG A 90 16.64 2.08 -7.45
CA ARG A 90 15.42 1.26 -7.61
C ARG A 90 15.69 -0.08 -8.26
N ARG A 91 16.61 -0.14 -9.24
CA ARG A 91 17.02 -1.39 -9.88
C ARG A 91 17.71 -2.29 -8.87
N ASP A 92 18.64 -1.74 -8.11
CA ASP A 92 19.44 -2.50 -7.14
C ASP A 92 18.55 -3.01 -5.99
N ALA A 93 17.67 -2.16 -5.45
CA ALA A 93 16.67 -2.56 -4.44
C ALA A 93 15.70 -3.66 -4.94
N ARG A 94 15.38 -3.67 -6.24
CA ARG A 94 14.60 -4.75 -6.84
C ARG A 94 15.43 -6.03 -6.93
N ALA A 95 16.67 -5.93 -7.40
CA ALA A 95 17.58 -7.08 -7.54
C ALA A 95 17.82 -7.76 -6.19
N GLU A 96 18.07 -6.99 -5.13
CA GLU A 96 18.20 -7.49 -3.75
C GLU A 96 16.93 -8.21 -3.29
N ARG A 97 15.76 -7.62 -3.50
CA ARG A 97 14.48 -8.25 -3.14
C ARG A 97 14.28 -9.56 -3.89
N THR A 98 14.57 -9.59 -5.19
CA THR A 98 14.43 -10.82 -6.00
C THR A 98 15.41 -11.89 -5.55
N ALA A 99 16.65 -11.53 -5.21
CA ALA A 99 17.65 -12.46 -4.70
C ALA A 99 17.23 -13.03 -3.34
N ALA A 100 16.74 -12.19 -2.43
CA ALA A 100 16.23 -12.63 -1.13
C ALA A 100 14.99 -13.55 -1.26
N LEU A 101 14.10 -13.28 -2.22
CA LEU A 101 12.94 -14.15 -2.50
C LEU A 101 13.37 -15.49 -3.11
N ALA A 102 14.33 -15.47 -4.05
CA ALA A 102 14.88 -16.69 -4.63
C ALA A 102 15.55 -17.56 -3.54
N ALA A 103 16.40 -16.98 -2.69
CA ALA A 103 17.04 -17.71 -1.60
C ALA A 103 16.02 -18.34 -0.62
N LYS A 104 14.92 -17.63 -0.31
CA LYS A 104 13.82 -18.18 0.51
C LYS A 104 13.12 -19.34 -0.19
N TYR A 105 12.87 -19.21 -1.49
CA TYR A 105 12.25 -20.26 -2.28
C TYR A 105 13.14 -21.50 -2.37
N ASP A 106 14.43 -21.33 -2.63
CA ASP A 106 15.40 -22.42 -2.72
C ASP A 106 15.49 -23.17 -1.37
N ALA A 107 15.52 -22.43 -0.26
CA ALA A 107 15.47 -23.01 1.08
C ALA A 107 14.17 -23.81 1.33
N MET A 108 13.01 -23.31 0.87
CA MET A 108 11.75 -24.05 0.95
C MET A 108 11.77 -25.33 0.12
N VAL A 109 12.33 -25.28 -1.11
CA VAL A 109 12.47 -26.45 -1.98
C VAL A 109 13.38 -27.50 -1.34
N ALA A 110 14.53 -27.08 -0.79
CA ALA A 110 15.45 -27.96 -0.10
C ALA A 110 14.79 -28.65 1.11
N ALA A 111 14.07 -27.89 1.94
CA ALA A 111 13.34 -28.43 3.09
C ALA A 111 12.24 -29.42 2.67
N CYS A 112 11.54 -29.16 1.56
CA CYS A 112 10.53 -30.07 1.03
C CYS A 112 11.15 -31.36 0.47
N ALA A 113 12.31 -31.27 -0.18
CA ALA A 113 13.04 -32.44 -0.68
C ALA A 113 13.58 -33.31 0.47
N GLU A 114 14.08 -32.69 1.54
CA GLU A 114 14.47 -33.39 2.76
C GLU A 114 13.28 -34.10 3.40
N LEU A 115 12.12 -33.42 3.51
CA LEU A 115 10.89 -34.02 4.04
C LEU A 115 10.40 -35.19 3.18
N ASP A 116 10.47 -35.09 1.86
CA ASP A 116 10.12 -36.17 0.92
C ASP A 116 11.05 -37.38 1.15
N ALA A 117 12.35 -37.16 1.30
CA ALA A 117 13.32 -38.22 1.56
C ALA A 117 13.07 -38.93 2.90
N LEU A 118 12.71 -38.19 3.96
CA LEU A 118 12.41 -38.74 5.29
C LEU A 118 11.09 -39.50 5.35
N THR A 119 10.13 -39.16 4.47
CA THR A 119 8.79 -39.75 4.47
C THR A 119 8.58 -40.86 3.44
N ARG A 120 9.52 -41.04 2.50
CA ARG A 120 9.48 -42.13 1.53
C ARG A 120 9.77 -43.46 2.23
N PRO A 121 8.89 -44.46 2.13
CA PRO A 121 9.13 -45.77 2.73
C PRO A 121 10.29 -46.47 2.01
N ALA A 122 11.18 -47.11 2.77
CA ALA A 122 12.22 -47.96 2.22
C ALA A 122 11.59 -49.11 1.42
N GLY A 123 11.79 -49.13 0.09
CA GLY A 123 11.43 -50.26 -0.77
C GLY A 123 10.34 -50.03 -1.82
N GLN A 124 9.82 -48.82 -2.02
CA GLN A 124 8.86 -48.56 -3.10
C GLN A 124 9.52 -48.48 -4.50
N ASP A 125 10.80 -48.12 -4.54
CA ASP A 125 11.63 -48.01 -5.74
C ASP A 125 13.02 -48.54 -5.34
N GLY A 126 13.44 -49.68 -5.86
CA GLY A 126 14.56 -50.51 -5.37
C GLY A 126 15.98 -49.90 -5.36
N GLU A 127 16.12 -48.57 -5.37
CA GLU A 127 17.39 -47.83 -5.45
C GLU A 127 17.70 -46.92 -4.25
N SER A 128 16.76 -46.67 -3.33
CA SER A 128 17.02 -45.74 -2.20
C SER A 128 17.21 -46.46 -0.86
N LYS A 129 18.48 -46.56 -0.42
CA LYS A 129 18.91 -47.20 0.84
C LYS A 129 18.91 -46.27 2.08
N SER A 130 18.49 -45.01 1.95
CA SER A 130 18.76 -43.98 2.97
C SER A 130 17.54 -43.27 3.55
N GLY A 131 16.33 -43.76 3.28
CA GLY A 131 15.11 -43.26 3.92
C GLY A 131 14.63 -44.29 4.94
N ASP A 132 14.95 -44.11 6.22
CA ASP A 132 14.47 -44.99 7.30
C ASP A 132 12.95 -44.92 7.51
N GLY A 133 12.19 -44.22 6.64
CA GLY A 133 10.74 -44.06 6.77
C GLY A 133 10.35 -43.51 8.14
N VAL A 134 11.21 -42.67 8.72
CA VAL A 134 11.10 -42.19 10.11
C VAL A 134 9.78 -41.45 10.32
N LEU A 135 9.29 -40.77 9.28
CA LEU A 135 8.07 -39.99 9.32
C LEU A 135 6.99 -40.57 8.39
N PRO A 136 5.70 -40.53 8.78
CA PRO A 136 4.60 -40.91 7.89
C PRO A 136 4.50 -40.00 6.66
N ARG A 137 4.20 -40.59 5.49
CA ARG A 137 3.97 -39.86 4.22
C ARG A 137 2.94 -38.72 4.32
N ALA A 138 1.94 -38.90 5.18
CA ALA A 138 0.91 -37.89 5.42
C ALA A 138 1.45 -36.51 5.84
N VAL A 139 2.66 -36.45 6.44
CA VAL A 139 3.28 -35.16 6.82
C VAL A 139 3.67 -34.37 5.57
N TYR A 140 4.33 -35.02 4.60
CA TYR A 140 4.68 -34.40 3.32
C TYR A 140 3.42 -34.04 2.54
N ASP A 141 2.46 -34.96 2.45
CA ASP A 141 1.21 -34.72 1.71
C ASP A 141 0.47 -33.52 2.29
N ARG A 142 0.35 -33.41 3.62
CA ARG A 142 -0.27 -32.26 4.31
C ARG A 142 0.46 -30.95 4.05
N ALA A 143 1.80 -30.96 3.98
CA ALA A 143 2.59 -29.78 3.66
C ALA A 143 2.40 -29.34 2.19
N MET A 144 2.19 -30.30 1.29
CA MET A 144 1.96 -30.07 -0.14
C MET A 144 0.51 -29.78 -0.51
N VAL A 145 -0.44 -30.00 0.40
CA VAL A 145 -1.83 -29.57 0.21
C VAL A 145 -1.80 -28.07 -0.07
N ARG A 146 -2.16 -27.71 -1.31
CA ARG A 146 -2.46 -26.32 -1.64
C ARG A 146 -3.52 -25.88 -0.66
N VAL A 147 -3.16 -24.89 0.14
CA VAL A 147 -4.07 -24.22 1.05
C VAL A 147 -5.19 -23.62 0.19
N ALA A 148 -6.29 -24.37 0.02
CA ALA A 148 -7.41 -24.08 -0.88
C ALA A 148 -8.30 -22.94 -0.35
N HIS A 149 -7.73 -22.04 0.45
CA HIS A 149 -8.47 -20.94 1.07
C HIS A 149 -8.79 -19.85 0.06
N ALA A 150 -7.96 -19.62 -0.96
CA ALA A 150 -8.22 -18.57 -1.95
C ALA A 150 -9.46 -18.84 -2.82
N SER A 151 -9.67 -20.08 -3.29
CA SER A 151 -10.83 -20.42 -4.13
C SER A 151 -12.12 -20.59 -3.34
N ALA A 152 -12.05 -21.18 -2.14
CA ALA A 152 -13.20 -21.34 -1.25
C ALA A 152 -13.68 -19.99 -0.67
N ALA A 153 -12.76 -19.12 -0.22
CA ALA A 153 -13.10 -17.78 0.24
C ALA A 153 -13.62 -16.89 -0.90
N TYR A 154 -13.07 -17.02 -2.11
CA TYR A 154 -13.61 -16.34 -3.30
C TYR A 154 -15.04 -16.79 -3.64
N ALA A 155 -15.32 -18.10 -3.53
CA ALA A 155 -16.67 -18.63 -3.72
C ALA A 155 -17.65 -18.12 -2.64
N ALA A 156 -17.24 -18.09 -1.37
CA ALA A 156 -18.04 -17.57 -0.26
C ALA A 156 -18.30 -16.04 -0.39
N ALA A 157 -17.29 -15.26 -0.79
CA ALA A 157 -17.43 -13.83 -1.04
C ALA A 157 -18.42 -13.54 -2.20
N LYS A 158 -18.41 -14.36 -3.26
CA LYS A 158 -19.37 -14.28 -4.37
C LYS A 158 -20.80 -14.59 -3.92
N GLN A 159 -20.98 -15.53 -2.98
CA GLN A 159 -22.30 -15.83 -2.38
C GLN A 159 -22.79 -14.70 -1.47
N GLY A 160 -21.91 -14.07 -0.69
CA GLY A 160 -22.26 -12.93 0.19
C GLY A 160 -22.71 -11.67 -0.57
N MET A 161 -22.21 -11.47 -1.79
CA MET A 161 -22.66 -10.39 -2.70
C MET A 161 -24.09 -10.61 -3.23
N ALA A 162 -24.54 -11.86 -3.36
CA ALA A 162 -25.88 -12.19 -3.84
C ALA A 162 -26.98 -11.91 -2.79
N GLN A 163 -26.63 -11.80 -1.49
CA GLN A 163 -27.59 -11.66 -0.39
C GLN A 163 -28.02 -10.20 -0.07
N GLY A 164 -27.73 -9.23 -0.94
CA GLY A 164 -28.43 -7.93 -0.97
C GLY A 164 -28.32 -6.99 0.25
N LYS A 165 -27.61 -7.36 1.32
CA LYS A 165 -27.40 -6.47 2.47
C LYS A 165 -26.42 -5.34 2.09
N LYS A 166 -26.85 -4.09 2.27
CA LYS A 166 -26.02 -2.89 2.06
C LYS A 166 -24.89 -2.84 3.10
N LYS A 167 -23.80 -3.57 2.85
CA LYS A 167 -22.60 -3.55 3.67
C LYS A 167 -21.92 -2.18 3.57
N THR A 168 -21.47 -1.65 4.71
CA THR A 168 -20.66 -0.42 4.78
C THR A 168 -19.40 -0.57 3.92
N THR A 169 -18.81 0.54 3.49
CA THR A 169 -17.54 0.53 2.74
C THR A 169 -16.45 -0.22 3.49
N GLU A 170 -16.39 -0.07 4.81
CA GLU A 170 -15.48 -0.81 5.69
C GLU A 170 -15.78 -2.32 5.67
N SER A 171 -17.05 -2.73 5.78
CA SER A 171 -17.44 -4.14 5.71
C SER A 171 -17.10 -4.77 4.35
N ARG A 172 -17.25 -4.02 3.25
CA ARG A 172 -16.86 -4.48 1.90
C ARG A 172 -15.35 -4.69 1.77
N TRP A 173 -14.54 -3.81 2.36
CA TRP A 173 -13.08 -3.95 2.36
C TRP A 173 -12.60 -5.08 3.27
N LEU A 174 -13.31 -5.34 4.37
CA LEU A 174 -13.02 -6.43 5.29
C LEU A 174 -13.36 -7.81 4.68
N GLU A 175 -14.37 -7.90 3.82
CA GLU A 175 -14.77 -9.15 3.15
C GLU A 175 -14.00 -9.43 1.86
N ALA A 176 -13.36 -8.42 1.26
CA ALA A 176 -12.55 -8.58 0.06
C ALA A 176 -11.18 -9.26 0.32
N ARG A 177 -10.77 -9.44 1.58
CA ARG A 177 -9.52 -10.12 1.92
C ARG A 177 -9.72 -11.64 1.85
N PRO A 178 -8.89 -12.39 1.11
CA PRO A 178 -8.98 -13.84 1.06
C PRO A 178 -8.78 -14.39 2.47
N GLU A 179 -9.79 -15.06 3.00
CA GLU A 179 -9.73 -15.66 4.32
C GLU A 179 -8.60 -16.70 4.38
N GLY A 180 -7.86 -16.75 5.49
CA GLY A 180 -6.93 -17.86 5.78
C GLY A 180 -5.47 -17.71 5.32
N ILE A 181 -5.08 -16.67 4.57
CA ILE A 181 -3.65 -16.48 4.20
C ILE A 181 -2.96 -15.44 5.09
N VAL A 182 -3.60 -14.29 5.29
CA VAL A 182 -3.06 -13.21 6.11
C VAL A 182 -4.05 -12.92 7.25
N PRO A 183 -3.64 -13.04 8.52
CA PRO A 183 -4.49 -12.71 9.66
C PRO A 183 -5.03 -11.29 9.57
N ARG A 184 -6.27 -11.06 10.03
CA ARG A 184 -6.88 -9.71 10.05
C ARG A 184 -6.09 -8.73 10.91
N GLU A 185 -5.44 -9.24 11.96
CA GLU A 185 -4.60 -8.48 12.87
C GLU A 185 -3.21 -8.14 12.31
N ALA A 186 -2.83 -8.66 11.13
CA ALA A 186 -1.60 -8.26 10.48
C ALA A 186 -1.79 -6.86 9.85
N TRP A 187 -1.25 -5.84 10.51
CA TRP A 187 -1.40 -4.45 10.09
C TRP A 187 -0.35 -4.06 9.05
N VAL A 188 -0.73 -3.11 8.19
CA VAL A 188 0.23 -2.45 7.28
C VAL A 188 1.04 -1.45 8.09
N PRO A 189 2.38 -1.40 7.93
CA PRO A 189 3.21 -0.40 8.58
C PRO A 189 2.71 1.03 8.30
N VAL A 190 2.73 1.88 9.33
CA VAL A 190 2.31 3.28 9.28
C VAL A 190 3.48 4.20 9.66
N ASP A 191 3.48 5.44 9.16
CA ASP A 191 4.62 6.36 9.30
C ASP A 191 4.93 6.77 10.73
N SER A 192 3.93 6.81 11.61
CA SER A 192 4.11 7.15 13.03
C SER A 192 3.66 6.00 13.92
N ARG A 193 4.40 5.77 15.01
CA ARG A 193 4.05 4.76 16.00
C ARG A 193 2.72 5.15 16.68
N GLY A 194 1.70 4.31 16.51
CA GLY A 194 0.42 4.44 17.20
C GLY A 194 0.51 3.96 18.66
N LYS A 195 -0.59 3.39 19.17
CA LYS A 195 -0.72 2.86 20.55
C LYS A 195 0.24 1.69 20.88
N GLY A 196 1.06 1.23 19.93
CA GLY A 196 2.04 0.16 20.12
C GLY A 196 1.43 -1.23 20.05
N TRP A 197 2.14 -2.23 20.58
CA TRP A 197 1.70 -3.63 20.60
C TRP A 197 0.69 -3.89 21.72
N ASN A 198 -0.36 -4.66 21.44
CA ASN A 198 -1.35 -5.05 22.45
C ASN A 198 -0.94 -6.34 23.16
N TYR A 199 -0.36 -6.23 24.35
CA TYR A 199 0.03 -7.37 25.19
C TYR A 199 -1.15 -8.08 25.86
N GLU A 200 -2.32 -7.44 25.92
CA GLU A 200 -3.54 -8.00 26.52
C GLU A 200 -4.43 -8.71 25.48
N TRP A 201 -3.91 -8.97 24.27
CA TRP A 201 -4.67 -9.65 23.22
C TRP A 201 -5.16 -11.02 23.70
N LYS A 202 -6.48 -11.24 23.62
CA LYS A 202 -7.13 -12.51 23.91
C LYS A 202 -7.69 -13.10 22.62
N ARG A 203 -7.53 -14.40 22.46
CA ARG A 203 -8.15 -15.13 21.35
C ARG A 203 -9.68 -14.92 21.41
N PRO A 204 -10.33 -14.48 20.33
CA PRO A 204 -11.79 -14.44 20.30
C PRO A 204 -12.33 -15.87 20.51
N LEU A 205 -13.18 -16.05 21.51
CA LEU A 205 -13.90 -17.30 21.70
C LEU A 205 -14.92 -17.41 20.57
N ASN A 206 -14.85 -18.51 19.82
CA ASN A 206 -15.86 -18.83 18.81
C ASN A 206 -17.09 -19.34 19.57
N GLU A 207 -18.06 -18.46 19.87
CA GLU A 207 -19.43 -18.87 20.20
C GLU A 207 -20.22 -19.21 18.92
#